data_AF-A0A4Y2R2F6-F1
#
_entry.id   AF-A0A4Y2R2F6-F1
#
_cell.length_a   1.000
_cell.length_b   1.000
_cell.length_c   1.000
_cell.angle_alpha   90.00
_cell.angle_beta   90.00
_cell.angle_gamma   90.00
#
_symmetry.space_group_name_H-M   'P 1'
#
loop_
_entity.id
_entity.type
_entity.pdbx_description
1 polymer ?
#
loop_
_entity_poly.entity_id
_entity_poly.type
_entity_poly.pdbx_seq_one_letter_code
_entity_poly.pdbx_strand_id
1 'polypeptide(L)'
;MPKRKRGITGDAASRREAIRKRERRVVETKAERSHRLLTMAQRGQNRRAEETEEQRNRRLSDMAQRGQERRATETDEQRNSRLSAMLQHARERRLNVFEGQNHHQIQTFYVARTILYPIVEEHNCGEMDNLCLKCGVLYFRDEKNTRGIYTHCCHNGNIIEQDSVYPVEIKRIDGWLR
;
A
#
# COMPACT_ATOMS: atom_id res chain seq x y z
N MET A 1 -62.89 17.09 21.62
CA MET A 1 -62.61 17.08 20.16
C MET A 1 -62.62 15.64 19.65
N PRO A 2 -63.44 15.28 18.65
CA PRO A 2 -63.48 13.90 18.17
C PRO A 2 -62.25 13.60 17.29
N LYS A 3 -61.53 12.52 17.61
CA LYS A 3 -60.36 12.07 16.84
C LYS A 3 -60.80 11.67 15.43
N ARG A 4 -60.27 12.36 14.41
CA ARG A 4 -60.47 11.99 13.00
C ARG A 4 -59.95 10.57 12.79
N LYS A 5 -60.84 9.62 12.45
CA LYS A 5 -60.47 8.26 12.06
C LYS A 5 -59.64 8.37 10.77
N ARG A 6 -58.36 8.01 10.80
CA ARG A 6 -57.53 7.85 9.59
C ARG A 6 -58.21 6.81 8.69
N GLY A 7 -58.54 7.20 7.46
CA GLY A 7 -59.25 6.35 6.52
C GLY A 7 -58.44 5.10 6.15
N ILE A 8 -59.08 3.94 6.24
CA ILE A 8 -58.54 2.61 5.90
C ILE A 8 -58.05 2.53 4.43
N THR A 9 -58.61 3.37 3.55
CA THR A 9 -58.28 3.44 2.12
C THR A 9 -56.89 3.99 1.83
N GLY A 10 -56.36 4.90 2.66
CA GLY A 10 -55.00 5.44 2.52
C GLY A 10 -53.92 4.41 2.84
N ASP A 11 -54.21 3.49 3.77
CA ASP A 11 -53.31 2.38 4.12
C ASP A 11 -53.25 1.34 2.99
N ALA A 12 -54.40 1.00 2.38
CA ALA A 12 -54.45 0.06 1.25
C ALA A 12 -53.67 0.58 0.01
N ALA A 13 -53.81 1.86 -0.33
CA ALA A 13 -53.08 2.47 -1.45
C ALA A 13 -51.56 2.52 -1.19
N SER A 14 -51.16 2.91 0.03
CA SER A 14 -49.76 2.94 0.45
C SER A 14 -49.11 1.55 0.42
N ARG A 15 -49.83 0.53 0.89
CA ARG A 15 -49.39 -0.88 0.81
C ARG A 15 -49.21 -1.35 -0.64
N ARG A 16 -50.16 -1.03 -1.54
CA ARG A 16 -50.04 -1.36 -2.97
C ARG A 16 -48.85 -0.67 -3.63
N GLU A 17 -48.52 0.54 -3.23
CA GLU A 17 -47.35 1.26 -3.73
C GLU A 17 -46.03 0.66 -3.20
N ALA A 18 -45.99 0.27 -1.91
CA ALA A 18 -44.84 -0.40 -1.32
C ALA A 18 -44.54 -1.74 -1.99
N ILE A 19 -45.59 -2.53 -2.32
CA ILE A 19 -45.48 -3.79 -3.05
C ILE A 19 -44.88 -3.54 -4.44
N ARG A 20 -45.44 -2.60 -5.22
CA ARG A 20 -44.91 -2.24 -6.55
C ARG A 20 -43.45 -1.78 -6.51
N LYS A 21 -43.05 -1.01 -5.49
CA LYS A 21 -41.65 -0.59 -5.29
C LYS A 21 -40.74 -1.77 -4.96
N ARG A 22 -41.23 -2.77 -4.22
CA ARG A 22 -40.49 -4.00 -3.91
C ARG A 22 -40.33 -4.87 -5.15
N GLU A 23 -41.40 -5.11 -5.88
CA GLU A 23 -41.40 -5.90 -7.13
C GLU A 23 -40.40 -5.31 -8.14
N ARG A 24 -40.43 -3.99 -8.33
CA ARG A 24 -39.44 -3.30 -9.18
C ARG A 24 -38.00 -3.58 -8.75
N ARG A 25 -37.72 -3.57 -7.45
CA ARG A 25 -36.36 -3.84 -6.92
C ARG A 25 -35.91 -5.29 -7.07
N VAL A 26 -36.84 -6.24 -7.13
CA VAL A 26 -36.53 -7.67 -7.27
C VAL A 26 -36.05 -7.97 -8.70
N VAL A 27 -36.62 -7.29 -9.69
CA VAL A 27 -36.27 -7.48 -11.11
C VAL A 27 -35.15 -6.57 -11.61
N GLU A 28 -34.63 -5.66 -10.76
CA GLU A 28 -33.53 -4.75 -11.12
C GLU A 28 -32.28 -5.54 -11.54
N THR A 29 -31.69 -5.12 -12.66
CA THR A 29 -30.35 -5.57 -13.03
C THR A 29 -29.30 -5.04 -12.04
N LYS A 30 -28.11 -5.66 -12.01
CA LYS A 30 -27.00 -5.19 -11.16
C LYS A 30 -26.62 -3.74 -11.46
N ALA A 31 -26.67 -3.33 -12.73
CA ALA A 31 -26.36 -1.96 -13.16
C ALA A 31 -27.42 -0.96 -12.67
N GLU A 32 -28.70 -1.25 -12.85
CA GLU A 32 -29.80 -0.40 -12.36
C GLU A 32 -29.80 -0.31 -10.83
N ARG A 33 -29.58 -1.43 -10.14
CA ARG A 33 -29.42 -1.45 -8.68
C ARG A 33 -28.25 -0.59 -8.24
N SER A 34 -27.10 -0.70 -8.91
CA SER A 34 -25.91 0.10 -8.62
C SER A 34 -26.21 1.60 -8.81
N HIS A 35 -26.77 1.97 -9.96
CA HIS A 35 -27.15 3.35 -10.26
C HIS A 35 -28.11 3.92 -9.21
N ARG A 36 -29.18 3.19 -8.87
CA ARG A 36 -30.14 3.61 -7.83
C ARG A 36 -29.46 3.81 -6.47
N LEU A 37 -28.57 2.89 -6.06
CA LEU A 37 -27.84 3.01 -4.79
C LEU A 37 -26.88 4.20 -4.80
N LEU A 38 -26.20 4.47 -5.92
CA LEU A 38 -25.35 5.65 -6.10
C LEU A 38 -26.15 6.94 -5.98
N THR A 39 -27.30 7.05 -6.66
CA THR A 39 -28.18 8.23 -6.54
C THR A 39 -28.66 8.43 -5.10
N MET A 40 -29.03 7.36 -4.39
CA MET A 40 -29.44 7.43 -2.99
C MET A 40 -28.27 7.87 -2.08
N ALA A 41 -27.06 7.37 -2.33
CA ALA A 41 -25.86 7.75 -1.59
C ALA A 41 -25.53 9.23 -1.80
N GLN A 42 -25.57 9.71 -3.05
CA GLN A 42 -25.33 11.12 -3.39
C GLN A 42 -26.33 12.06 -2.71
N ARG A 43 -27.63 11.76 -2.80
CA ARG A 43 -28.67 12.53 -2.09
C ARG A 43 -28.47 12.50 -0.57
N GLY A 44 -27.96 11.39 -0.02
CA GLY A 44 -27.60 11.28 1.39
C GLY A 44 -26.40 12.15 1.77
N GLN A 45 -25.40 12.26 0.90
CA GLN A 45 -24.25 13.14 1.09
C GLN A 45 -24.66 14.61 1.01
N ASN A 46 -25.43 15.02 0.00
CA ASN A 46 -25.89 16.41 -0.14
C ASN A 46 -26.68 16.86 1.10
N ARG A 47 -27.64 16.05 1.57
CA ARG A 47 -28.38 16.36 2.80
C ARG A 47 -27.48 16.51 4.02
N ARG A 48 -26.43 15.70 4.15
CA ARG A 48 -25.46 15.81 5.26
C ARG A 48 -24.54 17.03 5.13
N ALA A 49 -24.26 17.48 3.92
CA ALA A 49 -23.48 18.70 3.68
C ALA A 49 -24.27 19.96 4.03
N GLU A 50 -25.60 19.91 3.91
CA GLU A 50 -26.53 21.00 4.22
C GLU A 50 -27.02 20.99 5.69
N GLU A 51 -26.62 20.00 6.50
CA GLU A 51 -27.03 19.91 7.91
C GLU A 51 -26.45 21.07 8.74
N THR A 52 -27.29 21.67 9.59
CA THR A 52 -26.80 22.56 10.64
C THR A 52 -26.12 21.76 11.75
N GLU A 53 -25.27 22.40 12.55
CA GLU A 53 -24.57 21.72 13.64
C GLU A 53 -25.55 21.07 14.65
N GLU A 54 -26.68 21.71 14.94
CA GLU A 54 -27.73 21.15 15.79
C GLU A 54 -28.41 19.92 15.18
N GLN A 55 -28.65 19.92 13.87
CA GLN A 55 -29.23 18.78 13.16
C GLN A 55 -28.23 17.62 13.12
N ARG A 56 -26.95 17.93 12.86
CA ARG A 56 -25.84 16.98 12.89
C ARG A 56 -25.71 16.33 14.27
N ASN A 57 -25.73 17.11 15.33
CA ASN A 57 -25.61 16.61 16.70
C ASN A 57 -26.80 15.75 17.11
N ARG A 58 -28.03 16.15 16.76
CA ARG A 58 -29.22 15.29 16.94
C ARG A 58 -29.08 13.96 16.19
N ARG A 59 -28.69 13.99 14.90
CA ARG A 59 -28.49 12.77 14.11
C ARG A 59 -27.41 11.85 14.70
N LEU A 60 -26.29 12.41 15.15
CA LEU A 60 -25.22 11.65 15.80
C LEU A 60 -25.69 11.02 17.11
N SER A 61 -26.43 11.77 17.93
CA SER A 61 -27.04 11.27 19.16
C SER A 61 -27.99 10.10 18.89
N ASP A 62 -28.91 10.24 17.93
CA ASP A 62 -29.86 9.19 17.55
C ASP A 62 -29.15 7.94 17.00
N MET A 63 -28.02 8.09 16.32
CA MET A 63 -27.21 6.96 15.86
C MET A 63 -26.49 6.27 17.01
N ALA A 64 -25.95 7.04 17.97
CA ALA A 64 -25.29 6.51 19.16
C ALA A 64 -26.28 5.72 20.02
N GLN A 65 -27.47 6.27 20.27
CA GLN A 65 -28.54 5.63 21.03
C GLN A 65 -28.97 4.31 20.36
N ARG A 66 -29.31 4.32 19.07
CA ARG A 66 -29.67 3.10 18.34
C ARG A 66 -28.55 2.05 18.35
N GLY A 67 -27.29 2.50 18.34
CA GLY A 67 -26.14 1.61 18.48
C GLY A 67 -26.06 0.95 19.86
N GLN A 68 -26.42 1.67 20.92
CA GLN A 68 -26.52 1.11 22.27
C GLN A 68 -27.69 0.13 22.40
N GLU A 69 -28.87 0.47 21.88
CA GLU A 69 -30.05 -0.40 21.89
C GLU A 69 -29.79 -1.73 21.16
N ARG A 70 -29.10 -1.68 20.01
CA ARG A 70 -28.65 -2.90 19.31
C ARG A 70 -27.71 -3.74 20.16
N ARG A 71 -26.70 -3.12 20.79
CA ARG A 71 -25.76 -3.83 21.66
C ARG A 71 -26.42 -4.42 22.91
N ALA A 72 -27.44 -3.77 23.44
CA ALA A 72 -28.21 -4.26 24.59
C ALA A 72 -29.06 -5.49 24.25
N THR A 73 -29.39 -5.69 22.96
CA THR A 73 -30.22 -6.80 22.46
C THR A 73 -29.40 -7.87 21.71
N GLU A 74 -28.07 -7.75 21.68
CA GLU A 74 -27.17 -8.74 21.06
C GLU A 74 -27.19 -10.06 21.82
N THR A 75 -27.15 -11.18 21.08
CA THR A 75 -26.84 -12.49 21.65
C THR A 75 -25.33 -12.61 21.92
N ASP A 76 -24.92 -13.56 22.76
CA ASP A 76 -23.49 -13.77 23.06
C ASP A 76 -22.66 -14.11 21.82
N GLU A 77 -23.24 -14.84 20.86
CA GLU A 77 -22.59 -15.17 19.58
C GLU A 77 -22.40 -13.93 18.70
N GLN A 78 -23.41 -13.05 18.63
CA GLN A 78 -23.32 -11.79 17.91
C GLN A 78 -22.30 -10.86 18.57
N ARG A 79 -22.27 -10.81 19.90
CA ARG A 79 -21.30 -10.06 20.69
C ARG A 79 -19.87 -10.56 20.42
N ASN A 80 -19.64 -11.87 20.47
CA ASN A 80 -18.32 -12.46 20.20
C ASN A 80 -17.86 -12.21 18.77
N SER A 81 -18.77 -12.35 17.79
CA SER A 81 -18.47 -12.06 16.39
C SER A 81 -18.07 -10.59 16.19
N ARG A 82 -18.81 -9.65 16.80
CA ARG A 82 -18.49 -8.22 16.76
C ARG A 82 -17.14 -7.91 17.40
N LEU A 83 -16.86 -8.48 18.58
CA LEU A 83 -15.57 -8.29 19.27
C LEU A 83 -14.39 -8.86 18.47
N SER A 84 -14.56 -10.03 17.86
CA SER A 84 -13.56 -10.64 16.98
C SER A 84 -13.26 -9.73 15.77
N ALA A 85 -14.29 -9.22 15.09
CA ALA A 85 -14.13 -8.28 13.99
C ALA A 85 -13.41 -6.98 14.42
N MET A 86 -13.74 -6.43 15.59
CA MET A 86 -13.03 -5.26 16.14
C MET A 86 -11.54 -5.53 16.37
N LEU A 87 -11.19 -6.71 16.89
CA LEU A 87 -9.80 -7.10 17.10
C LEU A 87 -9.04 -7.27 15.78
N GLN A 88 -9.66 -7.87 14.76
CA GLN A 88 -9.05 -8.00 13.44
C GLN A 88 -8.80 -6.62 12.81
N HIS A 89 -9.79 -5.74 12.81
CA HIS A 89 -9.61 -4.38 12.29
C HIS A 89 -8.55 -3.60 13.06
N ALA A 90 -8.43 -3.79 14.38
CA ALA A 90 -7.36 -3.17 15.15
C ALA A 90 -5.97 -3.70 14.75
N ARG A 91 -5.84 -5.01 14.47
CA ARG A 91 -4.61 -5.62 13.95
C ARG A 91 -4.25 -5.08 12.57
N GLU A 92 -5.20 -5.08 11.63
CA GLU A 92 -5.03 -4.54 10.28
C GLU A 92 -4.57 -3.09 10.30
N ARG A 93 -5.19 -2.23 11.13
CA ARG A 93 -4.75 -0.84 11.26
C ARG A 93 -3.31 -0.71 11.75
N ARG A 94 -2.87 -1.57 12.69
CA ARG A 94 -1.48 -1.57 13.14
C ARG A 94 -0.54 -1.97 12.00
N LEU A 95 -0.86 -3.03 11.27
CA LEU A 95 -0.08 -3.48 10.11
C LEU A 95 0.04 -2.38 9.03
N ASN A 96 -1.07 -1.73 8.68
CA ASN A 96 -1.05 -0.65 7.68
C ASN A 96 -0.21 0.56 8.11
N VAL A 97 -0.14 0.86 9.41
CA VAL A 97 0.76 1.91 9.93
C VAL A 97 2.22 1.46 9.81
N PHE A 98 2.55 0.21 10.11
CA PHE A 98 3.89 -0.32 9.91
C PHE A 98 4.29 -0.32 8.44
N GLU A 99 3.41 -0.77 7.54
CA GLU A 99 3.66 -0.76 6.09
C GLU A 99 3.83 0.67 5.55
N GLY A 100 2.98 1.61 5.97
CA GLY A 100 3.10 3.02 5.59
C GLY A 100 4.38 3.67 6.10
N GLN A 101 4.78 3.38 7.34
CA GLN A 101 6.04 3.87 7.91
C GLN A 101 7.26 3.26 7.21
N ASN A 102 7.26 1.95 6.94
CA ASN A 102 8.33 1.29 6.19
C ASN A 102 8.44 1.84 4.77
N HIS A 103 7.31 2.10 4.09
CA HIS A 103 7.32 2.70 2.76
C HIS A 103 7.97 4.10 2.77
N HIS A 104 7.62 4.94 3.75
CA HIS A 104 8.24 6.25 3.91
C HIS A 104 9.73 6.17 4.23
N GLN A 105 10.14 5.28 5.15
CA GLN A 105 11.55 5.09 5.50
C GLN A 105 12.38 4.60 4.31
N ILE A 106 11.88 3.63 3.56
CA ILE A 106 12.53 3.13 2.35
C ILE A 106 12.67 4.27 1.32
N GLN A 107 11.60 5.04 1.06
CA GLN A 107 11.68 6.20 0.17
C GLN A 107 12.74 7.21 0.64
N THR A 108 12.77 7.56 1.94
CA THR A 108 13.77 8.50 2.46
C THR A 108 15.20 7.97 2.32
N PHE A 109 15.42 6.66 2.49
CA PHE A 109 16.72 6.03 2.28
C PHE A 109 17.17 6.14 0.81
N TYR A 110 16.29 5.84 -0.14
CA TYR A 110 16.63 5.94 -1.56
C TYR A 110 16.92 7.39 -1.98
N VAL A 111 16.15 8.37 -1.49
CA VAL A 111 16.41 9.79 -1.73
C VAL A 111 17.74 10.23 -1.10
N ALA A 112 18.00 9.87 0.15
CA ALA A 112 19.27 10.17 0.81
C ALA A 112 20.47 9.54 0.08
N ARG A 113 20.33 8.30 -0.40
CA ARG A 113 21.34 7.63 -1.22
C ARG A 113 21.62 8.41 -2.52
N THR A 114 20.59 8.89 -3.22
CA THR A 114 20.80 9.70 -4.43
C THR A 114 21.47 11.05 -4.17
N ILE A 115 21.34 11.62 -2.98
CA ILE A 115 21.99 12.87 -2.59
C ILE A 115 23.44 12.63 -2.16
N LEU A 116 23.68 11.55 -1.38
CA LEU A 116 24.99 11.24 -0.82
C LEU A 116 25.94 10.59 -1.84
N TYR A 117 25.37 9.79 -2.74
CA TYR A 117 26.04 9.21 -3.90
C TYR A 117 25.23 9.61 -5.14
N PRO A 118 25.38 10.85 -5.64
CA PRO A 118 24.82 11.20 -6.94
C PRO A 118 25.29 10.14 -7.92
N ILE A 119 24.41 9.71 -8.84
CA ILE A 119 24.72 8.74 -9.88
C ILE A 119 26.04 9.21 -10.51
N VAL A 120 27.12 8.55 -10.12
CA VAL A 120 28.42 8.77 -10.74
C VAL A 120 28.18 8.33 -12.16
N GLU A 121 28.35 9.23 -13.13
CA GLU A 121 28.35 8.83 -14.53
C GLU A 121 29.22 7.57 -14.61
N GLU A 122 28.63 6.45 -15.05
CA GLU A 122 29.35 5.19 -15.18
C GLU A 122 30.55 5.47 -16.08
N HIS A 123 31.72 5.66 -15.47
CA HIS A 123 32.96 5.86 -16.20
C HIS A 123 33.28 4.50 -16.82
N ASN A 124 32.89 4.35 -18.08
CA ASN A 124 33.17 3.15 -18.84
C ASN A 124 34.68 3.12 -19.14
N CYS A 125 35.44 2.42 -18.30
CA CYS A 125 36.89 2.22 -18.46
C CYS A 125 37.24 1.26 -19.62
N GLY A 126 36.24 0.83 -20.41
CA GLY A 126 36.40 -0.14 -21.49
C GLY A 126 36.57 -1.58 -21.01
N GLU A 127 36.87 -2.49 -21.92
CA GLU A 127 37.18 -3.89 -21.59
C GLU A 127 38.56 -3.99 -20.92
N MET A 128 38.67 -4.85 -19.90
CA MET A 128 39.92 -5.14 -19.19
C MET A 128 40.76 -6.16 -20.00
N ASP A 129 41.16 -5.79 -21.21
CA ASP A 129 41.76 -6.68 -22.21
C ASP A 129 43.31 -6.63 -22.23
N ASN A 130 43.94 -5.73 -21.47
CA ASN A 130 45.37 -5.50 -21.59
C ASN A 130 46.19 -6.34 -20.62
N LEU A 131 46.82 -7.37 -21.15
CA LEU A 131 47.69 -8.26 -20.38
C LEU A 131 49.06 -7.62 -20.08
N CYS A 132 49.48 -7.66 -18.82
CA CYS A 132 50.88 -7.47 -18.48
C CYS A 132 51.67 -8.75 -18.81
N LEU A 133 52.62 -8.66 -19.74
CA LEU A 133 53.48 -9.79 -20.14
C LEU A 133 54.39 -10.32 -19.02
N LYS A 134 54.50 -9.63 -17.88
CA LYS A 134 55.40 -10.01 -16.78
C LYS A 134 54.69 -10.72 -15.62
N CYS A 135 53.54 -10.23 -15.18
CA CYS A 135 52.76 -10.85 -14.10
C CYS A 135 51.42 -11.45 -14.55
N GLY A 136 51.06 -11.34 -15.83
CA GLY A 136 49.83 -11.95 -16.37
C GLY A 136 48.53 -11.30 -15.91
N VAL A 137 48.58 -10.20 -15.14
CA VAL A 137 47.41 -9.45 -14.71
C VAL A 137 46.83 -8.65 -15.88
N LEU A 138 45.50 -8.59 -15.97
CA LEU A 138 44.76 -7.79 -16.93
C LEU A 138 44.53 -6.37 -16.36
N TYR A 139 44.67 -5.36 -17.22
CA TYR A 139 44.55 -3.95 -16.87
C TYR A 139 43.60 -3.24 -17.86
N PHE A 140 42.98 -2.16 -17.41
CA PHE A 140 42.24 -1.26 -18.30
C PHE A 140 43.21 -0.42 -19.15
N ARG A 141 42.77 0.03 -20.33
CA ARG A 141 43.64 0.80 -21.25
C ARG A 141 44.16 2.09 -20.63
N ASP A 142 43.32 2.72 -19.82
CA ASP A 142 43.56 4.05 -19.25
C ASP A 142 44.42 4.01 -17.97
N GLU A 143 44.82 2.83 -17.49
CA GLU A 143 45.69 2.66 -16.31
C GLU A 143 47.19 2.87 -16.63
N LYS A 144 47.54 3.10 -17.90
CA LYS A 144 48.91 3.40 -18.32
C LYS A 144 49.22 4.87 -18.11
N ASN A 145 50.42 5.16 -17.58
CA ASN A 145 50.96 6.51 -17.60
C ASN A 145 51.35 6.95 -19.03
N THR A 146 51.75 8.21 -19.19
CA THR A 146 52.23 8.79 -20.47
C THR A 146 53.43 8.06 -21.09
N ARG A 147 54.07 7.15 -20.34
CA ARG A 147 55.19 6.30 -20.78
C ARG A 147 54.75 4.88 -21.15
N GLY A 148 53.44 4.60 -21.16
CA GLY A 148 52.88 3.29 -21.52
C GLY A 148 53.01 2.22 -20.42
N ILE A 149 53.37 2.62 -19.20
CA ILE A 149 53.59 1.71 -18.07
C ILE A 149 52.40 1.78 -17.12
N TYR A 150 51.86 0.63 -16.71
CA TYR A 150 50.81 0.54 -15.71
C TYR A 150 51.30 1.00 -14.34
N THR A 151 50.55 1.90 -13.71
CA THR A 151 50.93 2.57 -12.46
C THR A 151 51.01 1.61 -11.26
N HIS A 152 50.16 0.58 -11.22
CA HIS A 152 50.05 -0.42 -10.14
C HIS A 152 50.51 -1.82 -10.54
N CYS A 153 51.45 -1.91 -11.49
CA CYS A 153 51.95 -3.18 -12.00
C CYS A 153 53.31 -3.55 -11.42
N CYS A 154 53.60 -4.85 -11.43
CA CYS A 154 54.86 -5.50 -11.03
C CYS A 154 56.15 -4.90 -11.67
N HIS A 155 56.01 -3.97 -12.62
CA HIS A 155 57.12 -3.21 -13.22
C HIS A 155 57.77 -2.19 -12.28
N ASN A 156 57.02 -1.65 -11.30
CA ASN A 156 57.53 -0.67 -10.32
C ASN A 156 57.88 -1.27 -8.95
N GLY A 157 57.85 -2.60 -8.80
CA GLY A 157 58.38 -3.30 -7.61
C GLY A 157 57.46 -3.38 -6.38
N ASN A 158 56.16 -3.09 -6.49
CA ASN A 158 55.27 -3.03 -5.32
C ASN A 158 54.42 -4.29 -5.04
N ILE A 159 54.80 -5.46 -5.56
CA ILE A 159 54.16 -6.73 -5.16
C ILE A 159 55.24 -7.63 -4.57
N ILE A 160 55.33 -7.64 -3.25
CA ILE A 160 55.91 -8.77 -2.52
C ILE A 160 54.75 -9.75 -2.37
N GLU A 161 54.80 -10.89 -3.07
CA GLU A 161 53.92 -12.03 -2.74
C GLU A 161 54.28 -12.46 -1.31
N GLN A 162 53.55 -11.93 -0.34
CA GLN A 162 53.37 -12.66 0.91
C GLN A 162 52.23 -13.63 0.66
N ASP A 163 52.51 -14.91 0.88
CA ASP A 163 51.57 -16.01 0.78
C ASP A 163 50.20 -15.58 1.31
N SER A 164 49.25 -15.46 0.39
CA SER A 164 47.95 -14.87 0.64
C SER A 164 47.21 -15.65 1.73
N VAL A 165 47.02 -15.04 2.91
CA VAL A 165 46.04 -15.46 3.92
C VAL A 165 44.65 -15.03 3.43
N TYR A 166 44.21 -15.54 2.30
CA TYR A 166 42.83 -15.43 1.86
C TYR A 166 42.16 -16.79 1.96
N PRO A 167 41.00 -16.90 2.62
CA PRO A 167 40.30 -18.17 2.75
C PRO A 167 39.88 -18.67 1.35
N VAL A 168 40.13 -19.96 1.12
CA VAL A 168 39.96 -20.70 -0.14
C VAL A 168 38.50 -20.68 -0.64
N GLU A 169 37.58 -20.18 0.16
CA GLU A 169 36.12 -20.16 -0.06
C GLU A 169 35.67 -19.17 -1.14
N ILE A 170 36.50 -18.17 -1.51
CA ILE A 170 36.16 -17.20 -2.57
C ILE A 170 36.43 -17.77 -3.98
N LYS A 171 37.12 -18.92 -4.10
CA LYS A 171 37.49 -19.53 -5.40
C LYS A 171 36.42 -20.44 -6.03
N ARG A 172 35.16 -20.39 -5.59
CA ARG A 172 34.07 -21.18 -6.20
C ARG A 172 32.81 -20.35 -6.43
N ILE A 173 32.86 -19.47 -7.43
CA ILE A 173 31.66 -18.96 -8.10
C ILE A 173 31.84 -19.15 -9.62
N ASP A 174 32.00 -20.41 -10.04
CA ASP A 174 31.90 -20.82 -11.46
C ASP A 174 30.49 -21.37 -11.74
N GLY A 175 29.46 -20.54 -11.53
CA GLY A 175 28.08 -21.04 -11.51
C GLY A 175 26.98 -20.12 -12.03
N TRP A 176 27.31 -19.01 -12.71
CA TRP A 176 26.32 -18.15 -13.34
C TRP A 176 26.71 -17.82 -14.78
N LEU A 177 26.57 -18.81 -15.66
CA LEU A 177 26.25 -18.64 -17.08
C LEU A 177 25.73 -19.97 -17.61
N ARG A 178 24.40 -20.13 -17.58
CA ARG A 178 23.67 -20.96 -18.54
C ARG A 178 22.35 -20.29 -18.87
#